data_AF-A0A445EC16-F1
#
_entry.id   AF-A0A445EC16-F1
#
_cell.length_a   1.000
_cell.length_b   1.000
_cell.length_c   1.000
_cell.angle_alpha   90.00
_cell.angle_beta   90.00
_cell.angle_gamma   90.00
#
_symmetry.space_group_name_H-M   'P 1'
#
loop_
_entity.id
_entity.type
_entity.pdbx_description
1 polymer ?
#
loop_
_entity_poly.entity_id
_entity_poly.type
_entity_poly.pdbx_seq_one_letter_code
_entity_poly.pdbx_strand_id
1 'polypeptide(L)'
;MNSIEEKVIKLNKPGELEYKKDCLNMVEKIISEKEVCFKTCKNALLGMCKNPQGVVVTDIGQKKLLFSFKDRKRGLQIIQNGPWNVKENLVNLKLWMEGESVFELDHDFIEF
;
A
#
# COMPACT_ATOMS: atom_id res chain seq x y z
N MET A 1 -40.85 -1.58 -25.84
CA MET A 1 -39.45 -2.06 -25.83
C MET A 1 -38.90 -1.75 -24.45
N ASN A 2 -38.62 -2.77 -23.63
CA ASN A 2 -38.02 -2.58 -22.32
C ASN A 2 -36.51 -2.76 -22.48
N SER A 3 -35.73 -1.70 -22.30
CA SER A 3 -34.27 -1.78 -22.27
C SER A 3 -33.85 -2.47 -20.98
N ILE A 4 -33.23 -3.63 -21.10
CA ILE A 4 -32.52 -4.26 -19.99
C ILE A 4 -31.22 -3.48 -19.83
N GLU A 5 -31.11 -2.66 -18.78
CA GLU A 5 -29.82 -2.09 -18.37
C GLU A 5 -28.93 -3.25 -17.91
N GLU A 6 -27.94 -3.60 -18.73
CA GLU A 6 -26.88 -4.51 -18.33
C GLU A 6 -26.11 -3.93 -17.15
N LYS A 7 -26.45 -4.38 -15.94
CA LYS A 7 -25.67 -4.09 -14.74
C LYS A 7 -24.41 -4.95 -14.79
N VAL A 8 -23.33 -4.39 -15.31
CA VAL A 8 -22.01 -5.05 -15.33
C VAL A 8 -21.52 -5.20 -13.88
N ILE A 9 -21.63 -6.42 -13.35
CA ILE A 9 -21.05 -6.79 -12.07
C ILE A 9 -19.60 -7.21 -12.36
N LYS A 10 -18.64 -6.33 -12.06
CA LYS A 10 -17.22 -6.72 -12.06
C LYS A 10 -16.99 -7.68 -10.89
N LEU A 11 -16.83 -8.96 -11.21
CA LEU A 11 -16.33 -9.95 -10.27
C LEU A 11 -14.81 -9.81 -10.21
N ASN A 12 -14.29 -9.19 -9.14
CA ASN A 12 -12.85 -9.14 -8.88
C ASN A 12 -12.33 -10.58 -8.84
N LYS A 13 -11.30 -10.89 -9.62
CA LYS A 13 -10.71 -12.24 -9.63
C LYS A 13 -10.05 -12.53 -8.28
N PRO A 14 -10.08 -13.78 -7.78
CA PRO A 14 -9.31 -14.16 -6.61
C PRO A 14 -7.81 -13.86 -6.86
N GLY A 15 -7.25 -12.91 -6.12
CA GLY A 15 -5.87 -12.45 -6.29
C GLY A 15 -5.70 -11.09 -6.96
N GLU A 16 -6.77 -10.44 -7.44
CA GLU A 16 -6.73 -9.02 -7.75
C GLU A 16 -6.65 -8.22 -6.44
N LEU A 17 -5.54 -7.50 -6.26
CA LEU A 17 -5.39 -6.56 -5.16
C LEU A 17 -6.44 -5.47 -5.31
N GLU A 18 -7.38 -5.41 -4.37
CA GLU A 18 -8.50 -4.49 -4.44
C GLU A 18 -8.12 -3.13 -3.86
N TYR A 19 -8.36 -2.09 -4.67
CA TYR A 19 -8.31 -0.71 -4.18
C TYR A 19 -9.46 -0.45 -3.21
N LYS A 20 -9.14 -0.16 -1.95
CA LYS A 20 -10.15 0.10 -0.93
C LYS A 20 -10.57 1.57 -0.95
N LYS A 21 -11.70 1.89 -1.59
CA LYS A 21 -12.19 3.28 -1.79
C LYS A 21 -12.30 4.10 -0.50
N ASP A 22 -12.72 3.47 0.59
CA ASP A 22 -12.90 4.14 1.88
C ASP A 22 -11.61 4.23 2.71
N CYS A 23 -10.50 3.74 2.19
CA CYS A 23 -9.20 3.76 2.85
C CYS A 23 -8.23 4.72 2.13
N LEU A 24 -7.17 5.09 2.85
CA LEU A 24 -5.95 5.57 2.22
C LEU A 24 -5.09 4.35 1.85
N ASN A 25 -4.92 4.10 0.56
CA ASN A 25 -4.10 2.99 0.07
C ASN A 25 -2.71 3.50 -0.27
N MET A 26 -1.70 2.74 0.15
CA MET A 26 -0.30 3.09 0.02
C MET A 26 0.50 1.86 -0.36
N VAL A 27 1.42 2.02 -1.30
CA VAL A 27 2.41 0.99 -1.60
C VAL A 27 3.75 1.44 -1.06
N GLU A 28 4.34 0.57 -0.28
CA GLU A 28 5.73 0.66 0.12
C GLU A 28 6.58 -0.15 -0.85
N LYS A 29 7.78 0.35 -1.17
CA LYS A 29 8.88 -0.47 -1.69
C LYS A 29 10.08 -0.31 -0.78
N ILE A 30 10.61 -1.44 -0.32
CA ILE A 30 11.87 -1.48 0.40
C ILE A 30 13.01 -1.41 -0.63
N ILE A 31 13.79 -0.33 -0.58
CA ILE A 31 14.94 -0.11 -1.44
C ILE A 31 16.15 -0.73 -0.74
N SER A 32 16.40 -1.99 -1.07
CA SER A 32 17.53 -2.76 -0.54
C SER A 32 18.04 -3.72 -1.61
N GLU A 33 19.36 -3.88 -1.71
CA GLU A 33 19.98 -4.93 -2.52
C GLU A 33 19.90 -6.29 -1.82
N LYS A 34 19.76 -6.30 -0.50
CA LYS A 34 19.64 -7.52 0.31
C LYS A 34 18.22 -8.09 0.20
N GLU A 35 18.11 -9.38 0.46
CA GLU A 35 16.80 -9.99 0.72
C GLU A 35 16.32 -9.50 2.09
N VAL A 36 15.08 -9.01 2.13
CA VAL A 36 14.51 -8.42 3.34
C VAL A 36 13.40 -9.33 3.85
N CYS A 37 13.50 -9.72 5.13
CA CYS A 37 12.48 -10.54 5.76
C CYS A 37 11.16 -9.76 5.87
N PHE A 38 10.17 -10.15 5.06
CA PHE A 38 8.82 -9.57 5.04
C PHE A 38 8.24 -9.37 6.44
N LYS A 39 8.29 -10.41 7.29
CA LYS A 39 7.76 -10.40 8.66
C LYS A 39 8.40 -9.28 9.50
N THR A 40 9.70 -9.05 9.30
CA THR A 40 10.44 -8.01 10.03
C THR A 40 10.00 -6.62 9.62
N CYS A 41 9.90 -6.35 8.31
CA CYS A 41 9.46 -5.03 7.82
C CYS A 41 8.02 -4.76 8.21
N LYS A 42 7.12 -5.73 7.99
CA LYS A 42 5.74 -5.64 8.43
C LYS A 42 5.64 -5.28 9.91
N ASN A 43 6.39 -5.96 10.78
CA ASN A 43 6.34 -5.68 12.22
C ASN A 43 6.93 -4.31 12.58
N ALA A 44 8.03 -3.90 11.95
CA ALA A 44 8.63 -2.60 12.20
C ALA A 44 7.66 -1.46 11.83
N LEU A 45 7.03 -1.56 10.66
CA LEU A 45 6.10 -0.55 10.15
C LEU A 45 4.79 -0.53 10.94
N LEU A 46 4.26 -1.69 11.32
CA LEU A 46 3.13 -1.76 12.24
C LEU A 46 3.47 -1.13 13.60
N GLY A 47 4.70 -1.30 14.08
CA GLY A 47 5.19 -0.63 15.29
C GLY A 47 5.24 0.90 15.15
N MET A 48 5.63 1.41 13.97
CA MET A 48 5.60 2.84 13.66
C MET A 48 4.17 3.40 13.57
N CYS A 49 3.23 2.57 13.12
CA CYS A 49 1.80 2.88 13.14
C CYS A 49 1.25 2.84 14.57
N LYS A 50 1.47 3.88 15.39
CA LYS A 50 0.97 4.00 16.79
C LYS A 50 -0.52 3.67 16.96
N ASN A 51 -0.87 2.40 17.28
CA ASN A 51 -2.20 1.74 17.25
C ASN A 51 -2.60 1.18 15.86
N PRO A 52 -2.23 -0.06 15.50
CA PRO A 52 -2.48 -0.62 14.16
C PRO A 52 -3.96 -0.91 13.85
N GLN A 53 -4.90 -0.62 14.76
CA GLN A 53 -6.33 -0.78 14.50
C GLN A 53 -6.74 0.03 13.26
N GLY A 54 -7.31 -0.66 12.27
CA GLY A 54 -7.75 -0.06 11.02
C GLY A 54 -6.68 0.01 9.92
N VAL A 55 -5.53 -0.66 10.09
CA VAL A 55 -4.53 -0.83 9.01
C VAL A 55 -4.55 -2.28 8.52
N VAL A 56 -4.73 -2.46 7.22
CA VAL A 56 -4.54 -3.77 6.56
C VAL A 56 -3.21 -3.74 5.83
N VAL A 57 -2.37 -4.77 6.04
CA VAL A 57 -1.06 -4.91 5.39
C VAL A 57 -1.04 -6.19 4.57
N THR A 58 -0.78 -6.05 3.27
CA THR A 58 -0.76 -7.16 2.31
C THR A 58 0.62 -7.24 1.66
N ASP A 59 1.19 -8.45 1.62
CA ASP A 59 2.37 -8.71 0.78
C ASP A 59 1.94 -8.73 -0.68
N ILE A 60 2.60 -7.92 -1.51
CA ILE A 60 2.33 -7.89 -2.95
C ILE A 60 3.55 -8.35 -3.77
N GLY A 61 4.58 -8.89 -3.09
CA GLY A 61 5.82 -9.37 -3.71
C GLY A 61 6.76 -8.25 -4.14
N GLN A 62 7.88 -8.60 -4.80
CA GLN A 62 8.86 -7.64 -5.34
C GLN A 62 9.38 -6.59 -4.33
N LYS A 63 9.53 -6.99 -3.06
CA LYS A 63 9.89 -6.10 -1.94
C LYS A 63 8.88 -4.96 -1.70
N LYS A 64 7.61 -5.14 -2.12
CA LYS A 64 6.53 -4.19 -1.95
C LYS A 64 5.49 -4.66 -0.93
N LEU A 65 4.93 -3.72 -0.17
CA LEU A 65 3.84 -3.93 0.79
C LEU A 65 2.70 -2.97 0.49
N LEU A 66 1.47 -3.46 0.47
CA LEU A 66 0.28 -2.63 0.40
C LEU A 66 -0.27 -2.37 1.80
N PHE A 67 -0.40 -1.10 2.17
CA PHE A 67 -1.08 -0.63 3.36
C PHE A 67 -2.41 0.02 2.99
N SER A 68 -3.48 -0.38 3.66
CA SER A 68 -4.78 0.31 3.57
C SER A 68 -5.17 0.83 4.95
N PHE A 69 -5.17 2.14 5.12
CA PHE A 69 -5.55 2.82 6.36
C PHE A 69 -7.02 3.24 6.30
N LYS A 70 -7.84 2.73 7.22
CA LYS A 70 -9.22 3.20 7.40
C LYS A 70 -9.25 4.65 7.91
N ASP A 71 -8.32 5.02 8.78
CA ASP A 71 -8.11 6.40 9.19
C ASP A 71 -7.18 7.11 8.20
N ARG A 72 -7.76 7.85 7.27
CA ARG A 72 -7.04 8.59 6.22
C ARG A 72 -6.08 9.64 6.80
N LYS A 73 -6.49 10.35 7.86
CA LYS A 73 -5.68 11.42 8.47
C LYS A 73 -4.38 10.82 9.03
N ARG A 74 -4.49 9.68 9.66
CA ARG A 74 -3.35 8.98 10.24
C ARG A 74 -2.43 8.36 9.18
N GLY A 75 -3.00 7.79 8.11
CA GLY A 75 -2.21 7.34 6.96
C GLY A 75 -1.39 8.48 6.33
N LEU A 76 -2.00 9.65 6.16
CA LEU A 76 -1.31 10.84 5.62
C LEU A 76 -0.18 11.32 6.53
N GLN A 77 -0.37 11.32 7.86
CA GLN A 77 0.70 11.64 8.80
C GLN A 77 1.90 10.68 8.69
N ILE A 78 1.68 9.41 8.34
CA ILE A 78 2.77 8.45 8.14
C ILE A 78 3.52 8.73 6.84
N ILE A 79 2.86 9.17 5.78
CA ILE A 79 3.56 9.55 4.54
C ILE A 79 4.40 10.81 4.77
N GLN A 80 3.81 11.83 5.40
CA GLN A 80 4.45 13.14 5.59
C GLN A 80 5.67 13.12 6.50
N ASN A 81 5.82 12.08 7.34
CA ASN A 81 6.98 11.92 8.22
C ASN A 81 8.06 10.96 7.64
N GLY A 82 7.91 10.50 6.39
CA GLY A 82 8.96 9.78 5.66
C GLY A 82 9.99 10.72 5.01
N PRO A 83 11.03 10.20 4.33
CA PRO A 83 11.32 8.80 4.03
C PRO A 83 11.78 8.02 5.26
N TRP A 84 11.42 6.74 5.33
CA TRP A 84 11.66 5.93 6.53
C TRP A 84 12.92 5.08 6.39
N ASN A 85 13.67 4.94 7.48
CA ASN A 85 14.75 3.97 7.60
C ASN A 85 14.28 2.82 8.49
N VAL A 86 14.21 1.61 7.93
CA VAL A 86 13.88 0.39 8.67
C VAL A 86 15.08 -0.55 8.63
N LYS A 87 15.77 -0.67 9.77
CA LYS A 87 16.97 -1.52 9.92
C LYS A 87 17.99 -1.30 8.79
N GLU A 88 18.37 -0.05 8.56
CA GLU A 88 19.35 0.37 7.53
C GLU A 88 18.84 0.27 6.08
N ASN A 89 17.56 -0.07 5.87
CA ASN A 89 16.95 -0.07 4.54
C ASN A 89 16.10 1.17 4.36
N LEU A 90 16.24 1.81 3.20
CA LEU A 90 15.41 2.95 2.83
C LEU A 90 14.05 2.45 2.36
N VAL A 91 13.01 3.10 2.84
CA VAL A 91 11.63 2.75 2.54
C VAL A 91 10.99 3.91 1.79
N ASN A 92 10.52 3.63 0.57
CA ASN A 92 9.77 4.58 -0.23
C ASN A 92 8.29 4.24 -0.13
N LEU A 93 7.49 5.16 0.40
CA LEU A 93 6.03 5.05 0.50
C LEU A 93 5.39 5.93 -0.56
N LYS A 94 4.51 5.36 -1.37
CA LYS A 94 3.69 6.11 -2.33
C LYS A 94 2.21 5.87 -2.10
N LEU A 95 1.43 6.92 -2.31
CA LEU A 95 -0.02 6.79 -2.42
C LEU A 95 -0.33 5.94 -3.64
N TRP A 96 -1.27 5.02 -3.48
CA TRP A 96 -1.88 4.33 -4.60
C TRP A 96 -3.24 4.98 -4.87
N MET A 97 -3.51 5.33 -6.12
CA MET A 97 -4.75 5.97 -6.55
C MET A 97 -5.65 4.98 -7.28
N GLU A 98 -6.96 5.22 -7.23
CA GLU A 98 -7.92 4.39 -7.95
C GLU A 98 -7.66 4.46 -9.46
N GLY A 99 -7.55 3.30 -10.12
CA GLY A 99 -7.25 3.21 -11.56
C GLY A 99 -5.77 3.00 -11.87
N GLU A 100 -4.86 3.15 -10.91
CA GLU A 100 -3.45 2.80 -11.09
C GLU A 100 -3.21 1.30 -10.90
N SER A 101 -2.25 0.75 -11.64
CA SER A 101 -1.72 -0.58 -11.35
C SER A 101 -0.76 -0.50 -10.17
N VAL A 102 -1.08 -1.23 -9.11
CA VAL A 102 -0.24 -1.35 -7.89
C VAL A 102 1.19 -1.83 -8.20
N PHE A 103 1.35 -2.61 -9.27
CA PHE A 103 2.64 -3.15 -9.72
C PHE A 103 3.47 -2.12 -10.50
N GLU A 104 2.82 -1.21 -11.22
CA GLU A 104 3.45 -0.19 -12.08
C GLU A 104 3.75 1.12 -11.35
N LEU A 105 3.42 1.22 -10.06
CA LEU A 105 3.86 2.34 -9.24
C LEU A 105 5.38 2.45 -9.27
N ASP A 106 5.87 3.52 -9.89
CA ASP A 106 7.27 3.91 -9.95
C ASP A 106 7.73 4.29 -8.55
N HIS A 107 8.78 3.65 -8.04
CA HIS A 107 9.39 3.94 -6.74
C HIS A 107 10.86 4.37 -6.88
N ASP A 108 11.30 4.65 -8.10
CA ASP A 108 12.70 4.91 -8.43
C ASP A 108 13.09 6.35 -8.08
N PHE A 109 12.08 7.21 -7.90
CA PHE A 109 12.23 8.57 -7.37
C PHE A 109 11.67 8.69 -5.95
N ILE A 110 12.48 9.27 -5.07
CA ILE A 110 12.11 9.72 -3.73
C ILE A 110 12.07 11.25 -3.79
N GLU A 111 10.90 11.84 -3.54
CA GLU A 111 10.78 13.29 -3.42
C GLU A 111 11.41 13.72 -2.08
N PHE A 112 12.31 14.70 -2.13
CA PHE A 112 12.98 15.32 -0.98
C PHE A 112 12.38 16.70 -0.69
#